data_AF-A0A1F5KZX2-F1
#
_entry.id   AF-A0A1F5KZX2-F1
#
_cell.length_a   1.000
_cell.length_b   1.000
_cell.length_c   1.000
_cell.angle_alpha   90.00
_cell.angle_beta   90.00
_cell.angle_gamma   90.00
#
_symmetry.space_group_name_H-M   'P 1'
#
loop_
_entity.id
_entity.type
_entity.pdbx_description
1 polymer ?
#
loop_
_entity_poly.entity_id
_entity_poly.type
_entity_poly.pdbx_seq_one_letter_code
_entity_poly.pdbx_strand_id
1 'polypeptide(L)'
;MSHPASKFAEWLARASIQDKFGLCGLLALVCWVSYNLGRRFSHLRLRLQHAVSWRRFFQVATPGVLQWLDIPSYLQGGVLAALVITNIIAISLHAQTWADVQKRAGCLAVTHLVPLCSGFSFSLPAHIYRVKRGTFQWAHRWLGRICVLHCLLHGSLLGTVARNTSLGASLIIPLVAGCSLVSIFPWTLAAILRRWPQLGLKVHHVLALIATGALFYHLIDRVSSYRWVLLGGVCAGFAWSAGTCLHTMWLHRSWRITSLRALARSSNRLLWLDIAVPVEWVAQPG
;
A
#
# COMPACT_ATOMS: atom_id res chain seq x y z
N MET A 1 -28.09 -32.42 -1.31
CA MET A 1 -27.93 -30.98 -1.55
C MET A 1 -26.54 -30.57 -1.06
N SER A 2 -25.61 -30.26 -1.96
CA SER A 2 -24.24 -29.83 -1.57
C SER A 2 -24.23 -28.34 -1.23
N HIS A 3 -23.70 -28.00 -0.06
CA HIS A 3 -23.61 -26.62 0.43
C HIS A 3 -22.82 -25.74 -0.55
N PRO A 4 -23.25 -24.50 -0.86
CA PRO A 4 -22.51 -23.59 -1.73
C PRO A 4 -21.10 -23.28 -1.23
N ALA A 5 -20.87 -23.36 0.09
CA ALA A 5 -19.55 -23.26 0.71
C ALA A 5 -18.59 -24.40 0.29
N SER A 6 -19.10 -25.62 0.07
CA SER A 6 -18.25 -26.76 -0.32
C SER A 6 -17.78 -26.63 -1.77
N LYS A 7 -18.65 -26.17 -2.68
CA LYS A 7 -18.29 -25.93 -4.08
C LYS A 7 -17.31 -24.78 -4.26
N PHE A 8 -17.46 -23.71 -3.47
CA PHE A 8 -16.53 -22.59 -3.49
C PHE A 8 -15.14 -22.99 -2.95
N ALA A 9 -15.08 -23.74 -1.85
CA ALA A 9 -13.83 -24.27 -1.31
C ALA A 9 -13.11 -25.19 -2.31
N GLU A 10 -13.86 -26.05 -3.01
CA GLU A 10 -13.35 -26.98 -4.01
C GLU A 10 -12.91 -26.29 -5.32
N TRP A 11 -13.55 -25.18 -5.68
CA TRP A 11 -13.12 -24.31 -6.77
C TRP A 11 -11.86 -23.53 -6.38
N LEU A 12 -11.80 -22.95 -5.18
CA LEU A 12 -10.60 -22.30 -4.66
C LEU A 12 -9.44 -23.28 -4.54
N ALA A 13 -9.69 -24.55 -4.23
CA ALA A 13 -8.66 -25.58 -4.19
C ALA A 13 -7.97 -25.75 -5.55
N ARG A 14 -8.77 -25.79 -6.62
CA ARG A 14 -8.34 -26.01 -8.02
C ARG A 14 -7.85 -24.75 -8.72
N ALA A 15 -8.21 -23.57 -8.23
CA ALA A 15 -7.79 -22.29 -8.77
C ALA A 15 -6.26 -22.16 -8.76
N SER A 16 -5.70 -21.65 -9.86
CA SER A 16 -4.26 -21.42 -9.96
C SER A 16 -3.81 -20.44 -8.89
N ILE A 17 -2.52 -20.46 -8.55
CA ILE A 17 -1.92 -19.47 -7.66
C ILE A 17 -2.29 -18.06 -8.14
N GLN A 18 -2.13 -17.77 -9.44
CA GLN A 18 -2.52 -16.50 -10.07
C GLN A 18 -4.01 -16.16 -9.88
N ASP A 19 -4.92 -17.12 -9.93
CA ASP A 19 -6.35 -16.90 -9.69
C ASP A 19 -6.66 -16.59 -8.22
N LYS A 20 -5.93 -17.20 -7.28
CA LYS A 20 -6.00 -16.87 -5.84
C LYS A 20 -5.45 -15.46 -5.57
N PHE A 21 -4.41 -15.03 -6.28
CA PHE A 21 -3.90 -13.65 -6.26
C PHE A 21 -4.89 -12.67 -6.90
N GLY A 22 -5.51 -13.06 -8.01
CA GLY A 22 -6.62 -12.36 -8.64
C GLY A 22 -7.79 -12.19 -7.69
N LEU A 23 -8.10 -13.19 -6.85
CA LEU A 23 -9.12 -13.11 -5.81
C LEU A 23 -8.76 -12.14 -4.69
N CYS A 24 -7.49 -12.08 -4.28
CA CYS A 24 -7.02 -11.08 -3.31
C CYS A 24 -7.09 -9.66 -3.88
N GLY A 25 -6.69 -9.49 -5.14
CA GLY A 25 -6.83 -8.24 -5.89
C GLY A 25 -8.30 -7.86 -6.09
N LEU A 26 -9.16 -8.82 -6.41
CA LEU A 26 -10.61 -8.66 -6.57
C LEU A 26 -11.27 -8.33 -5.24
N LEU A 27 -10.87 -8.93 -4.12
CA LEU A 27 -11.40 -8.62 -2.79
C LEU A 27 -10.94 -7.24 -2.30
N ALA A 28 -9.68 -6.87 -2.55
CA ALA A 28 -9.19 -5.52 -2.31
C ALA A 28 -9.93 -4.50 -3.20
N LEU A 29 -10.17 -4.84 -4.47
CA LEU A 29 -10.95 -4.04 -5.42
C LEU A 29 -12.43 -3.98 -5.02
N VAL A 30 -13.03 -5.05 -4.51
CA VAL A 30 -14.43 -5.10 -4.04
C VAL A 30 -14.56 -4.32 -2.75
N CYS A 31 -13.62 -4.41 -1.82
CA CYS A 31 -13.58 -3.55 -0.63
C CYS A 31 -13.40 -2.08 -1.02
N TRP A 32 -12.56 -1.80 -2.01
CA TRP A 32 -12.32 -0.47 -2.58
C TRP A 32 -13.56 0.08 -3.32
N VAL A 33 -14.23 -0.74 -4.11
CA VAL A 33 -15.46 -0.42 -4.83
C VAL A 33 -16.60 -0.24 -3.84
N SER A 34 -16.71 -1.07 -2.79
CA SER A 34 -17.69 -0.92 -1.71
C SER A 34 -17.47 0.37 -0.92
N TYR A 35 -16.21 0.74 -0.66
CA TYR A 35 -15.83 2.03 -0.07
C TYR A 35 -16.25 3.21 -0.97
N ASN A 36 -16.02 3.10 -2.29
CA ASN A 36 -16.39 4.14 -3.25
C ASN A 36 -17.90 4.20 -3.53
N LEU A 37 -18.61 3.06 -3.51
CA LEU A 37 -20.07 2.98 -3.59
C LEU A 37 -20.69 3.61 -2.35
N GLY A 38 -20.23 3.26 -1.15
CA GLY A 38 -20.69 3.89 0.10
C GLY A 38 -20.49 5.41 0.10
N ARG A 39 -19.46 5.91 -0.60
CA ARG A 39 -19.25 7.35 -0.82
C ARG A 39 -20.17 7.93 -1.91
N ARG A 40 -20.39 7.26 -3.04
CA ARG A 40 -21.28 7.74 -4.13
C ARG A 40 -22.75 7.71 -3.75
N PHE A 41 -23.22 6.68 -3.05
CA PHE A 41 -24.59 6.59 -2.53
C PHE A 41 -24.85 7.57 -1.38
N SER A 42 -23.83 8.21 -0.81
CA SER A 42 -24.02 9.30 0.17
C SER A 42 -24.55 10.61 -0.45
N HIS A 43 -24.52 10.74 -1.79
CA HIS A 43 -25.11 11.88 -2.50
C HIS A 43 -26.55 11.63 -2.97
N LEU A 44 -27.02 10.38 -3.04
CA LEU A 44 -28.43 10.10 -3.25
C LEU A 44 -29.15 10.17 -1.90
N ARG A 45 -29.80 11.31 -1.65
CA ARG A 45 -30.78 11.48 -0.57
C ARG A 45 -31.92 10.47 -0.73
N LEU A 46 -31.79 9.28 -0.12
CA LEU A 46 -32.94 8.44 0.18
C LEU A 46 -32.84 7.93 1.63
N ARG A 47 -33.85 8.35 2.40
CA ARG A 47 -34.22 8.03 3.78
C ARG A 47 -33.56 6.78 4.38
N LEU A 48 -32.59 6.95 5.29
CA LEU A 48 -32.30 5.96 6.31
C LEU A 48 -31.74 6.63 7.57
N GLN A 49 -32.60 6.87 8.56
CA GLN A 49 -32.19 7.32 9.91
C GLN A 49 -31.23 6.33 10.58
N HIS A 50 -31.21 5.05 10.16
CA HIS A 50 -30.23 4.04 10.60
C HIS A 50 -28.86 4.14 9.89
N ALA A 51 -28.79 4.64 8.64
CA ALA A 51 -27.52 4.80 7.93
C ALA A 51 -26.65 5.94 8.52
N VAL A 52 -27.27 6.89 9.21
CA VAL A 52 -26.59 7.99 9.90
C VAL A 52 -25.79 7.48 11.12
N SER A 53 -26.25 6.43 11.82
CA SER A 53 -25.51 5.87 12.96
C SER A 53 -24.30 5.05 12.50
N TRP A 54 -24.46 4.21 11.48
CA TRP A 54 -23.36 3.41 10.92
C TRP A 54 -22.29 4.27 10.29
N ARG A 55 -22.66 5.32 9.56
CA ARG A 55 -21.67 6.27 8.99
C ARG A 55 -20.86 6.95 10.07
N ARG A 56 -21.50 7.40 11.15
CA ARG A 56 -20.79 7.98 12.31
C ARG A 56 -19.89 6.92 12.93
N PHE A 57 -20.42 5.74 13.24
CA PHE A 57 -19.65 4.65 13.85
C PHE A 57 -18.39 4.30 13.05
N PHE A 58 -18.49 4.10 11.73
CA PHE A 58 -17.35 3.74 10.89
C PHE A 58 -16.31 4.87 10.72
N GLN A 59 -16.71 6.12 10.93
CA GLN A 59 -15.83 7.31 10.84
C GLN A 59 -15.35 7.80 12.21
N VAL A 60 -15.87 7.25 13.31
CA VAL A 60 -15.41 7.57 14.65
C VAL A 60 -13.96 7.14 14.81
N ALA A 61 -13.19 8.01 15.48
CA ALA A 61 -11.82 7.73 15.83
C ALA A 61 -11.75 6.49 16.72
N THR A 62 -10.83 5.58 16.38
CA THR A 62 -10.63 4.34 17.16
C THR A 62 -9.98 4.63 18.52
N PRO A 63 -10.03 3.69 19.48
CA PRO A 63 -9.29 3.80 20.73
C PRO A 63 -7.79 4.06 20.52
N GLY A 64 -7.13 4.70 21.50
CA GLY A 64 -5.74 5.18 21.38
C GLY A 64 -4.72 4.11 20.94
N VAL A 65 -4.91 2.86 21.34
CA VAL A 65 -4.05 1.73 20.94
C VAL A 65 -4.12 1.48 19.41
N LEU A 66 -5.31 1.49 18.83
CA LEU A 66 -5.49 1.31 17.39
C LEU A 66 -4.96 2.51 16.60
N GLN A 67 -5.07 3.72 17.15
CA GLN A 67 -4.46 4.91 16.54
C GLN A 67 -2.93 4.83 16.54
N TRP A 68 -2.33 4.30 17.61
CA TRP A 68 -0.88 4.07 17.68
C TRP A 68 -0.41 3.08 16.62
N LEU A 69 -1.23 2.08 16.31
CA LEU A 69 -1.00 1.15 15.20
C LEU A 69 -1.26 1.78 13.82
N ASP A 70 -1.63 3.06 13.71
CA ASP A 70 -2.00 3.74 12.46
C ASP A 70 -3.31 3.19 11.85
N ILE A 71 -4.33 2.97 12.70
CA ILE A 71 -5.70 2.58 12.33
C ILE A 71 -6.65 3.66 12.86
N PRO A 72 -6.84 4.79 12.15
CA PRO A 72 -7.52 5.95 12.74
C PRO A 72 -9.06 5.90 12.67
N SER A 73 -9.65 4.93 11.97
CA SER A 73 -11.11 4.75 11.90
C SER A 73 -11.49 3.27 11.86
N TYR A 74 -12.69 2.93 12.35
CA TYR A 74 -13.21 1.56 12.29
C TYR A 74 -13.34 1.03 10.85
N LEU A 75 -13.63 1.92 9.89
CA LEU A 75 -13.63 1.56 8.47
C LEU A 75 -12.25 1.09 7.99
N GLN A 76 -11.20 1.84 8.32
CA GLN A 76 -9.83 1.44 8.01
C GLN A 76 -9.41 0.19 8.76
N GLY A 77 -9.87 0.02 10.01
CA GLY A 77 -9.71 -1.22 10.76
C GLY A 77 -10.35 -2.42 10.07
N GLY A 78 -11.59 -2.27 9.57
CA GLY A 78 -12.30 -3.30 8.81
C GLY A 78 -11.61 -3.66 7.50
N VAL A 79 -11.14 -2.66 6.73
CA VAL A 79 -10.37 -2.88 5.51
C VAL A 79 -9.06 -3.62 5.80
N LEU A 80 -8.35 -3.23 6.87
CA LEU A 80 -7.13 -3.91 7.29
C LEU A 80 -7.41 -5.34 7.74
N ALA A 81 -8.47 -5.57 8.53
CA ALA A 81 -8.85 -6.90 8.97
C ALA A 81 -9.18 -7.82 7.77
N ALA A 82 -9.97 -7.32 6.82
CA ALA A 82 -10.27 -8.05 5.58
C ALA A 82 -8.99 -8.37 4.78
N LEU A 83 -8.07 -7.40 4.67
CA LEU A 83 -6.80 -7.59 4.00
C LEU A 83 -5.95 -8.66 4.69
N VAL A 84 -5.82 -8.61 6.01
CA VAL A 84 -5.06 -9.60 6.81
C VAL A 84 -5.68 -10.99 6.69
N ILE A 85 -6.99 -11.12 6.88
CA ILE A 85 -7.72 -12.40 6.75
C ILE A 85 -7.50 -12.99 5.36
N THR A 86 -7.63 -12.19 4.31
CA THR A 86 -7.43 -12.64 2.93
C THR A 86 -6.00 -13.13 2.70
N ASN A 87 -5.00 -12.44 3.26
CA ASN A 87 -3.60 -12.86 3.18
C ASN A 87 -3.35 -14.17 3.95
N ILE A 88 -3.94 -14.33 5.14
CA ILE A 88 -3.86 -15.57 5.92
C ILE A 88 -4.46 -16.73 5.13
N ILE A 89 -5.64 -16.55 4.54
CA ILE A 89 -6.28 -17.57 3.70
C ILE A 89 -5.37 -17.90 2.50
N ALA A 90 -4.81 -16.89 1.82
CA ALA A 90 -3.95 -17.12 0.67
C ALA A 90 -2.70 -17.95 0.99
N ILE A 91 -2.06 -17.74 2.15
CA ILE A 91 -0.88 -18.51 2.55
C ILE A 91 -1.24 -19.91 3.09
N SER A 92 -2.34 -20.05 3.82
CA SER A 92 -2.66 -21.25 4.60
C SER A 92 -3.55 -22.25 3.88
N LEU A 93 -4.46 -21.77 3.01
CA LEU A 93 -5.50 -22.62 2.44
C LEU A 93 -4.92 -23.68 1.51
N HIS A 94 -5.06 -24.95 1.87
CA HIS A 94 -4.44 -26.10 1.17
C HIS A 94 -2.90 -26.05 1.15
N ALA A 95 -2.25 -25.41 2.12
CA ALA A 95 -0.82 -25.61 2.33
C ALA A 95 -0.63 -26.92 3.09
N GLN A 96 0.11 -27.87 2.51
CA GLN A 96 0.35 -29.19 3.12
C GLN A 96 1.65 -29.18 3.93
N THR A 97 2.57 -28.29 3.56
CA THR A 97 3.88 -28.19 4.20
C THR A 97 4.21 -26.74 4.57
N TRP A 98 5.13 -26.57 5.52
CA TRP A 98 5.67 -25.26 5.86
C TRP A 98 6.39 -24.60 4.67
N ALA A 99 7.04 -25.40 3.82
CA ALA A 99 7.66 -24.92 2.60
C ALA A 99 6.65 -24.29 1.62
N ASP A 100 5.42 -24.84 1.54
CA ASP A 100 4.35 -24.25 0.72
C ASP A 100 3.95 -22.87 1.25
N VAL A 101 3.82 -22.73 2.57
CA VAL A 101 3.50 -21.45 3.23
C VAL A 101 4.61 -20.43 2.94
N GLN A 102 5.88 -20.80 3.11
CA GLN A 102 7.02 -19.92 2.85
C GLN A 102 7.11 -19.50 1.37
N LYS A 103 6.86 -20.42 0.43
CA LYS A 103 6.82 -20.12 -1.00
C LYS A 103 5.70 -19.14 -1.35
N ARG A 104 4.50 -19.36 -0.81
CA ARG A 104 3.34 -18.48 -1.02
C ARG A 104 3.53 -17.10 -0.40
N ALA A 105 4.15 -17.02 0.77
CA ALA A 105 4.54 -15.77 1.40
C ALA A 105 5.49 -14.97 0.50
N GLY A 106 6.51 -15.61 -0.08
CA GLY A 106 7.42 -14.97 -1.05
C GLY A 106 6.67 -14.40 -2.26
N CYS A 107 5.73 -15.17 -2.83
CA CYS A 107 4.87 -14.70 -3.91
C CYS A 107 4.01 -13.48 -3.51
N LEU A 108 3.38 -13.52 -2.33
CA LEU A 108 2.57 -12.40 -1.81
C LEU A 108 3.42 -11.15 -1.54
N ALA A 109 4.64 -11.30 -1.05
CA ALA A 109 5.56 -10.17 -0.88
C ALA A 109 5.80 -9.44 -2.20
N VAL A 110 6.09 -10.17 -3.28
CA VAL A 110 6.26 -9.58 -4.63
C VAL A 110 4.96 -8.92 -5.10
N THR A 111 3.80 -9.56 -4.87
CA THR A 111 2.50 -8.99 -5.26
C THR A 111 2.21 -7.68 -4.51
N HIS A 112 2.50 -7.60 -3.21
CA HIS A 112 2.34 -6.36 -2.44
C HIS A 112 3.35 -5.28 -2.84
N LEU A 113 4.50 -5.66 -3.41
CA LEU A 113 5.48 -4.71 -3.92
C LEU A 113 4.97 -3.93 -5.15
N VAL A 114 4.10 -4.55 -5.97
CA VAL A 114 3.49 -3.88 -7.15
C VAL A 114 2.77 -2.58 -6.80
N PRO A 115 1.78 -2.54 -5.89
CA PRO A 115 1.17 -1.28 -5.48
C PRO A 115 2.14 -0.39 -4.68
N LEU A 116 3.16 -0.94 -4.01
CA LEU A 116 4.18 -0.13 -3.34
C LEU A 116 5.05 0.67 -4.31
N CYS A 117 5.31 0.14 -5.51
CA CYS A 117 5.99 0.86 -6.59
C CYS A 117 5.21 2.10 -7.08
N SER A 118 3.90 2.19 -6.82
CA SER A 118 3.12 3.42 -7.10
C SER A 118 3.38 4.54 -6.07
N GLY A 119 4.12 4.27 -4.99
CA GLY A 119 4.38 5.19 -3.88
C GLY A 119 5.23 6.42 -4.23
N PHE A 120 5.88 6.43 -5.40
CA PHE A 120 6.63 7.60 -5.89
C PHE A 120 5.73 8.82 -6.14
N SER A 121 4.42 8.64 -6.26
CA SER A 121 3.48 9.74 -6.40
C SER A 121 2.09 9.39 -5.88
N PHE A 122 1.76 9.86 -4.68
CA PHE A 122 0.42 9.66 -4.11
C PHE A 122 -0.65 10.61 -4.67
N SER A 123 -0.27 11.72 -5.32
CA SER A 123 -1.20 12.78 -5.73
C SER A 123 -2.04 12.40 -6.95
N LEU A 124 -1.43 11.87 -8.01
CA LEU A 124 -2.17 11.52 -9.23
C LEU A 124 -3.09 10.29 -9.05
N PRO A 125 -2.65 9.18 -8.42
CA PRO A 125 -3.56 8.08 -8.09
C PRO A 125 -4.70 8.55 -7.18
N ALA A 126 -4.40 9.35 -6.13
CA ALA A 126 -5.43 9.93 -5.26
C ALA A 126 -6.47 10.73 -6.06
N HIS A 127 -6.02 11.54 -7.03
CA HIS A 127 -6.91 12.31 -7.90
C HIS A 127 -7.77 11.42 -8.80
N ILE A 128 -7.17 10.46 -9.52
CA ILE A 128 -7.86 9.57 -10.45
C ILE A 128 -8.91 8.72 -9.73
N TYR A 129 -8.52 8.13 -8.61
CA TYR A 129 -9.44 7.32 -7.81
C TYR A 129 -10.36 8.16 -6.91
N ARG A 130 -10.24 9.49 -6.94
CA ARG A 130 -10.98 10.44 -6.10
C ARG A 130 -10.87 10.13 -4.60
N VAL A 131 -9.74 9.60 -4.15
CA VAL A 131 -9.49 9.24 -2.74
C VAL A 131 -8.58 10.30 -2.11
N LYS A 132 -8.77 10.59 -0.82
CA LYS A 132 -7.87 11.50 -0.10
C LYS A 132 -6.43 10.97 -0.16
N ARG A 133 -5.47 11.85 -0.44
CA ARG A 133 -4.03 11.51 -0.45
C ARG A 133 -3.59 10.80 0.83
N GLY A 134 -4.11 11.21 1.98
CA GLY A 134 -3.83 10.58 3.28
C GLY A 134 -4.27 9.12 3.36
N THR A 135 -5.34 8.73 2.67
CA THR A 135 -5.80 7.33 2.61
C THR A 135 -4.85 6.48 1.75
N PHE A 136 -4.32 7.02 0.65
CA PHE A 136 -3.29 6.35 -0.15
C PHE A 136 -1.98 6.16 0.62
N GLN A 137 -1.55 7.19 1.37
CA GLN A 137 -0.38 7.09 2.24
C GLN A 137 -0.57 6.04 3.34
N TRP A 138 -1.76 6.00 3.95
CA TRP A 138 -2.13 4.98 4.92
C TRP A 138 -2.07 3.57 4.31
N ALA A 139 -2.65 3.39 3.13
CA ALA A 139 -2.63 2.11 2.42
C ALA A 139 -1.21 1.67 2.07
N HIS A 140 -0.36 2.59 1.60
CA HIS A 140 1.05 2.31 1.30
C HIS A 140 1.81 1.83 2.55
N ARG A 141 1.63 2.48 3.72
CA ARG A 141 2.27 2.04 4.97
C ARG A 141 1.84 0.63 5.39
N TRP A 142 0.55 0.31 5.28
CA TRP A 142 0.04 -1.01 5.64
C TRP A 142 0.43 -2.10 4.64
N LEU A 143 0.40 -1.82 3.34
CA LEU A 143 0.93 -2.75 2.33
C LEU A 143 2.42 -3.00 2.53
N GLY A 144 3.20 -1.98 2.92
CA GLY A 144 4.61 -2.12 3.28
C GLY A 144 4.83 -3.06 4.47
N ARG A 145 4.04 -2.88 5.54
CA ARG A 145 4.03 -3.78 6.71
C ARG A 145 3.74 -5.23 6.34
N ILE A 146 2.67 -5.46 5.57
CA ILE A 146 2.28 -6.81 5.16
C ILE A 146 3.33 -7.42 4.23
N CYS A 147 3.88 -6.64 3.29
CA CYS A 147 4.98 -7.07 2.43
C CYS A 147 6.18 -7.55 3.26
N VAL A 148 6.60 -6.79 4.27
CA VAL A 148 7.74 -7.18 5.11
C VAL A 148 7.42 -8.39 5.99
N LEU A 149 6.20 -8.51 6.53
CA LEU A 149 5.80 -9.73 7.24
C LEU A 149 5.89 -10.97 6.34
N HIS A 150 5.45 -10.86 5.08
CA HIS A 150 5.60 -11.94 4.09
C HIS A 150 7.06 -12.21 3.73
N CYS A 151 7.90 -11.19 3.61
CA CYS A 151 9.34 -11.34 3.40
C CYS A 151 10.01 -12.06 4.57
N LEU A 152 9.66 -11.74 5.82
CA LEU A 152 10.17 -12.41 7.01
C LEU A 152 9.70 -13.86 7.08
N LEU A 153 8.42 -14.11 6.78
CA LEU A 153 7.87 -15.46 6.72
C LEU A 153 8.57 -16.30 5.66
N HIS A 154 8.79 -15.76 4.45
CA HIS A 154 9.57 -16.42 3.40
C HIS A 154 11.03 -16.63 3.82
N GLY A 155 11.67 -15.60 4.38
CA GLY A 155 13.05 -15.59 4.83
C GLY A 155 13.33 -16.51 6.02
N SER A 156 12.29 -16.95 6.76
CA SER A 156 12.45 -17.97 7.81
C SER A 156 13.04 -19.29 7.29
N LEU A 157 12.95 -19.54 5.98
CA LEU A 157 13.63 -20.65 5.30
C LEU A 157 15.15 -20.60 5.49
N LEU A 158 15.73 -19.41 5.59
CA LEU A 158 17.16 -19.24 5.83
C LEU A 158 17.56 -19.81 7.20
N GLY A 159 16.71 -19.69 8.22
CA GLY A 159 16.95 -20.29 9.53
C GLY A 159 16.96 -21.82 9.47
N THR A 160 16.11 -22.42 8.63
CA THR A 160 16.11 -23.88 8.42
C THR A 160 17.29 -24.37 7.57
N VAL A 161 17.72 -23.57 6.59
CA VAL A 161 18.85 -23.92 5.70
C VAL A 161 20.20 -23.71 6.41
N ALA A 162 20.38 -22.60 7.12
CA ALA A 162 21.62 -22.27 7.82
C ALA A 162 21.97 -23.24 8.96
N ARG A 163 20.97 -23.95 9.52
CA ARG A 163 21.22 -25.03 10.48
C ARG A 163 21.90 -26.25 9.84
N ASN A 164 21.75 -26.41 8.53
CA ASN A 164 22.14 -27.62 7.81
C ASN A 164 23.30 -27.39 6.82
N THR A 165 23.64 -26.14 6.49
CA THR A 165 24.72 -25.80 5.55
C THR A 165 25.40 -24.47 5.91
N SER A 166 26.69 -24.34 5.56
CA SER A 166 27.39 -23.05 5.62
C SER A 166 26.75 -22.06 4.63
N LEU A 167 26.54 -20.82 5.07
CA LEU A 167 25.91 -19.74 4.29
C LEU A 167 26.71 -19.47 3.01
N GLY A 168 26.31 -20.07 1.90
CA GLY A 168 26.91 -19.84 0.58
C GLY A 168 26.49 -18.51 -0.05
N ALA A 169 27.27 -18.05 -1.04
CA ALA A 169 27.03 -16.81 -1.78
C ALA A 169 25.61 -16.68 -2.40
N SER A 170 24.94 -17.81 -2.68
CA SER A 170 23.57 -17.86 -3.20
C SER A 170 22.51 -17.22 -2.27
N LEU A 171 22.80 -17.07 -0.97
CA LEU A 171 21.86 -16.50 0.00
C LEU A 171 22.08 -15.00 0.26
N ILE A 172 23.18 -14.42 -0.22
CA ILE A 172 23.52 -13.01 0.02
C ILE A 172 22.50 -12.09 -0.63
N ILE A 173 22.14 -12.35 -1.89
CA ILE A 173 21.20 -11.49 -2.62
C ILE A 173 19.79 -11.46 -1.99
N PRO A 174 19.14 -12.58 -1.68
CA PRO A 174 17.85 -12.53 -0.99
C PRO A 174 17.94 -11.92 0.42
N LEU A 175 19.06 -12.09 1.12
CA LEU A 175 19.29 -11.40 2.41
C LEU A 175 19.36 -9.88 2.23
N VAL A 176 20.11 -9.39 1.24
CA VAL A 176 20.17 -7.95 0.93
C VAL A 176 18.78 -7.39 0.61
N ALA A 177 17.97 -8.11 -0.16
CA ALA A 177 16.60 -7.71 -0.46
C ALA A 177 15.74 -7.60 0.82
N GLY A 178 15.74 -8.65 1.65
CA GLY A 178 14.99 -8.68 2.91
C GLY A 178 15.44 -7.63 3.91
N CYS A 179 16.75 -7.51 4.14
CA CYS A 179 17.33 -6.52 5.06
C CYS A 179 17.04 -5.10 4.60
N SER A 180 17.07 -4.82 3.30
CA SER A 180 16.74 -3.49 2.76
C SER A 180 15.28 -3.11 3.03
N LEU A 181 14.35 -4.05 2.84
CA LEU A 181 12.93 -3.84 3.15
C LEU A 181 12.67 -3.61 4.65
N VAL A 182 13.31 -4.41 5.52
CA VAL A 182 13.19 -4.25 6.98
C VAL A 182 13.80 -2.91 7.43
N SER A 183 14.92 -2.52 6.82
CA SER A 183 15.61 -1.27 7.16
C SER A 183 14.78 -0.02 6.86
N ILE A 184 13.73 -0.09 6.03
CA ILE A 184 12.84 1.05 5.75
C ILE A 184 12.06 1.50 7.00
N PHE A 185 11.73 0.59 7.93
CA PHE A 185 10.90 0.89 9.11
C PHE A 185 11.45 2.01 10.00
N PRO A 186 12.71 1.95 10.50
CA PRO A 186 13.24 3.02 11.34
C PRO A 186 13.17 4.38 10.63
N TRP A 187 13.51 4.45 9.34
CA TRP A 187 13.48 5.70 8.57
C TRP A 187 12.09 6.26 8.31
N THR A 188 11.05 5.45 8.50
CA THR A 188 9.65 5.85 8.33
C THR A 188 8.91 6.09 9.66
N LEU A 189 9.62 6.01 10.80
CA LEU A 189 9.07 6.38 12.09
C LEU A 189 8.73 7.87 12.13
N ALA A 190 7.57 8.20 12.73
CA ALA A 190 7.10 9.57 12.84
C ALA A 190 8.12 10.50 13.54
N ALA A 191 8.87 10.01 14.51
CA ALA A 191 9.92 10.78 15.20
C ALA A 191 11.05 11.20 14.23
N ILE A 192 11.49 10.27 13.37
CA ILE A 192 12.56 10.54 12.39
C ILE A 192 12.03 11.43 11.27
N LEU A 193 10.84 11.14 10.73
CA LEU A 193 10.25 11.94 9.65
C LEU A 193 9.92 13.38 10.09
N ARG A 194 9.57 13.61 11.36
CA ARG A 194 9.37 14.97 11.89
C ARG A 194 10.67 15.76 12.00
N ARG A 195 11.79 15.09 12.34
CA ARG A 195 13.09 15.74 12.55
C ARG A 195 13.89 15.89 11.26
N TRP A 196 13.83 14.89 10.38
CA TRP A 196 14.64 14.78 9.16
C TRP A 196 13.82 14.29 7.96
N PRO A 197 12.77 15.03 7.53
CA PRO A 197 11.83 14.55 6.51
C PRO A 197 12.49 14.24 5.16
N GLN A 198 13.44 15.09 4.72
CA GLN A 198 14.13 14.89 3.44
C GLN A 198 15.09 13.70 3.46
N LEU A 199 15.82 13.52 4.57
CA LEU A 199 16.75 12.41 4.72
C LEU A 199 15.98 11.08 4.77
N GLY A 200 14.93 11.00 5.59
CA GLY A 200 14.10 9.81 5.71
C GLY A 200 13.52 9.38 4.36
N LEU A 201 13.04 10.33 3.55
CA LEU A 201 12.50 10.03 2.22
C LEU A 201 13.58 9.57 1.23
N LYS A 202 14.75 10.22 1.21
CA LYS A 202 15.89 9.82 0.36
C LYS A 202 16.35 8.41 0.70
N VAL A 203 16.55 8.11 1.99
CA VAL A 203 16.96 6.78 2.44
C VAL A 203 15.90 5.73 2.12
N HIS A 204 14.61 6.05 2.33
CA HIS A 204 13.51 5.16 1.93
C HIS A 204 13.57 4.79 0.45
N HIS A 205 13.80 5.76 -0.45
CA HIS A 205 13.91 5.49 -1.89
C HIS A 205 15.15 4.67 -2.26
N VAL A 206 16.30 4.96 -1.66
CA VAL A 206 17.53 4.18 -1.89
C VAL A 206 17.33 2.73 -1.43
N LEU A 207 16.80 2.51 -0.22
CA LEU A 207 16.53 1.17 0.29
C LEU A 207 15.48 0.43 -0.54
N ALA A 208 14.43 1.12 -0.99
CA ALA A 208 13.42 0.55 -1.87
C ALA A 208 14.01 0.16 -3.24
N LEU A 209 14.93 0.95 -3.79
CA LEU A 209 15.63 0.65 -5.04
C LEU A 209 16.54 -0.58 -4.87
N ILE A 210 17.35 -0.62 -3.81
CA ILE A 210 18.22 -1.77 -3.50
C ILE A 210 17.37 -3.03 -3.31
N ALA A 211 16.29 -2.95 -2.52
CA ALA A 211 15.38 -4.07 -2.30
C ALA A 211 14.77 -4.58 -3.62
N THR A 212 14.29 -3.67 -4.47
CA THR A 212 13.67 -4.02 -5.75
C THR A 212 14.67 -4.65 -6.71
N GLY A 213 15.88 -4.08 -6.83
CA GLY A 213 16.95 -4.62 -7.69
C GLY A 213 17.43 -5.99 -7.24
N ALA A 214 17.71 -6.15 -5.94
CA ALA A 214 18.12 -7.43 -5.37
C ALA A 214 17.01 -8.49 -5.50
N LEU A 215 15.75 -8.11 -5.30
CA LEU A 215 14.61 -9.02 -5.49
C LEU A 215 14.44 -9.42 -6.95
N PHE A 216 14.61 -8.48 -7.90
CA PHE A 216 14.53 -8.79 -9.33
C PHE A 216 15.61 -9.78 -9.74
N TYR A 217 16.86 -9.58 -9.30
CA TYR A 217 17.94 -10.54 -9.50
C TYR A 217 17.62 -11.91 -8.88
N HIS A 218 17.14 -11.93 -7.63
CA HIS A 218 16.75 -13.17 -6.96
C HIS A 218 15.66 -13.93 -7.72
N LEU A 219 14.68 -13.24 -8.30
CA LEU A 219 13.64 -13.85 -9.12
C LEU A 219 14.16 -14.37 -10.47
N ILE A 220 15.18 -13.74 -11.05
CA ILE A 220 15.88 -14.24 -12.24
C ILE A 220 16.64 -15.52 -11.91
N ASP A 221 17.47 -15.50 -10.86
CA ASP A 221 18.25 -16.64 -10.38
C ASP A 221 17.36 -17.86 -10.10
N ARG A 222 16.18 -17.63 -9.51
CA ARG A 222 15.19 -18.68 -9.22
C ARG A 222 14.26 -19.01 -10.38
N VAL A 223 14.46 -18.41 -11.55
CA VAL A 223 13.66 -18.61 -12.78
C VAL A 223 12.15 -18.46 -12.49
N SER A 224 11.80 -17.52 -11.62
CA SER A 224 10.42 -17.33 -11.15
C SER A 224 9.62 -16.48 -12.14
N SER A 225 8.39 -16.88 -12.44
CA SER A 225 7.45 -16.10 -13.26
C SER A 225 7.09 -14.74 -12.63
N TYR A 226 7.25 -14.60 -11.31
CA TYR A 226 6.99 -13.37 -10.57
C TYR A 226 7.95 -12.22 -10.93
N ARG A 227 9.06 -12.49 -11.64
CA ARG A 227 9.91 -11.43 -12.20
C ARG A 227 9.12 -10.49 -13.12
N TRP A 228 8.16 -11.03 -13.88
CA TRP A 228 7.32 -10.25 -14.78
C TRP A 228 6.27 -9.44 -14.03
N VAL A 229 5.74 -9.98 -12.93
CA VAL A 229 4.84 -9.26 -12.03
C VAL A 229 5.56 -8.06 -11.41
N LEU A 230 6.79 -8.28 -10.92
CA LEU A 230 7.62 -7.22 -10.37
C LEU A 230 7.96 -6.15 -11.43
N LEU A 231 8.38 -6.58 -12.63
CA LEU A 231 8.67 -5.66 -13.74
C LEU A 231 7.44 -4.82 -14.10
N GLY A 232 6.26 -5.45 -14.20
CA GLY A 232 5.00 -4.75 -14.44
C GLY A 232 4.70 -3.70 -13.37
N GLY A 233 4.93 -4.03 -12.09
CA GLY A 233 4.78 -3.08 -10.98
C GLY A 233 5.77 -1.91 -11.03
N VAL A 234 7.03 -2.17 -11.36
CA VAL A 234 8.05 -1.13 -11.55
C VAL A 234 7.68 -0.20 -12.71
N CYS A 235 7.31 -0.76 -13.86
CA CYS A 235 6.86 0.00 -15.03
C CYS A 235 5.62 0.85 -14.72
N ALA A 236 4.63 0.28 -14.02
CA ALA A 236 3.46 1.03 -13.56
C ALA A 236 3.85 2.17 -12.61
N GLY A 237 4.79 1.93 -11.68
CA GLY A 237 5.33 2.95 -10.79
C GLY A 237 5.99 4.11 -11.54
N PHE A 238 6.79 3.81 -12.57
CA PHE A 238 7.39 4.83 -13.43
C PHE A 238 6.33 5.61 -14.23
N ALA A 239 5.33 4.93 -14.78
CA ALA A 239 4.23 5.58 -15.50
C ALA A 239 3.45 6.55 -14.57
N TRP A 240 3.14 6.13 -13.34
CA TRP A 240 2.50 6.99 -12.35
C TRP A 240 3.36 8.20 -11.98
N SER A 241 4.67 8.00 -11.84
CA SER A 241 5.62 9.06 -11.51
C SER A 241 5.75 10.07 -12.64
N ALA A 242 5.90 9.61 -13.88
CA ALA A 242 5.96 10.44 -15.07
C ALA A 242 4.66 11.23 -15.25
N GLY A 243 3.50 10.55 -15.14
CA GLY A 243 2.19 11.20 -15.19
C GLY A 243 2.03 12.27 -14.11
N THR A 244 2.50 12.00 -12.90
CA THR A 244 2.45 12.99 -11.81
C THR A 244 3.38 14.16 -12.09
N CYS A 245 4.59 13.92 -12.58
CA CYS A 245 5.52 14.97 -12.97
C CYS A 245 4.89 15.87 -14.03
N LEU A 246 4.35 15.29 -15.12
CA LEU A 246 3.67 16.03 -16.17
C LEU A 246 2.46 16.82 -15.65
N HIS A 247 1.61 16.20 -14.84
CA HIS A 247 0.46 16.85 -14.22
C HIS A 247 0.89 18.00 -13.30
N THR A 248 1.95 17.79 -12.50
CA THR A 248 2.50 18.85 -11.64
C THR A 248 3.15 19.95 -12.46
N MET A 249 3.90 19.67 -13.53
CA MET A 249 4.49 20.70 -14.39
C MET A 249 3.40 21.55 -15.07
N TRP A 250 2.33 20.91 -15.54
CA TRP A 250 1.17 21.59 -16.10
C TRP A 250 0.53 22.55 -15.09
N LEU A 251 0.27 22.07 -13.86
CA LEU A 251 -0.29 22.88 -12.79
C LEU A 251 0.70 23.92 -12.24
N HIS A 252 1.99 23.60 -12.14
CA HIS A 252 3.03 24.46 -11.59
C HIS A 252 3.36 25.62 -12.54
N ARG A 253 3.14 25.45 -13.86
CA ARG A 253 3.12 26.57 -14.82
C ARG A 253 2.05 27.60 -14.44
N SER A 254 0.90 27.17 -13.91
CA SER A 254 -0.13 28.07 -13.37
C SER A 254 0.20 28.60 -11.96
N TRP A 255 0.87 27.80 -11.12
CA TRP A 255 1.12 28.14 -9.70
C TRP A 255 2.34 29.04 -9.45
N ARG A 256 3.38 28.97 -10.30
CA ARG A 256 4.58 29.83 -10.17
C ARG A 256 4.25 31.33 -10.32
N ILE A 257 3.16 31.63 -11.02
CA ILE A 257 2.65 33.00 -11.21
C ILE A 257 2.00 33.52 -9.93
N THR A 258 1.33 32.65 -9.16
CA THR A 258 0.60 33.01 -7.93
C THR A 258 1.44 33.01 -6.67
N SER A 259 2.48 32.15 -6.59
CA SER A 259 3.34 32.06 -5.39
C SER A 259 4.24 33.27 -5.14
N LEU A 260 4.57 34.03 -6.19
CA LEU A 260 5.29 35.31 -6.09
C LEU A 260 4.50 36.39 -5.33
N ARG A 261 3.22 36.15 -5.04
CA ARG A 261 2.31 37.08 -4.35
C ARG A 261 1.70 36.46 -3.09
N ALA A 262 2.39 35.52 -2.46
CA ALA A 262 1.94 34.88 -1.23
C ALA A 262 2.52 35.58 0.02
N LEU A 263 1.65 35.95 0.97
CA LEU A 263 2.02 36.49 2.28
C LEU A 263 1.79 35.41 3.35
N ALA A 264 2.87 35.01 4.03
CA ALA A 264 2.78 34.08 5.16
C ALA A 264 2.70 34.87 6.47
N ARG A 265 1.69 34.60 7.30
CA ARG A 265 1.52 35.17 8.64
C ARG A 265 1.35 34.07 9.67
N SER A 266 2.09 34.14 10.76
CA SER A 266 1.92 33.23 11.91
C SER A 266 1.02 33.90 12.95
N SER A 267 -0.06 33.22 13.36
CA SER A 267 -0.91 33.67 14.47
C SER A 267 -1.46 32.46 15.22
N ASN A 268 -1.36 32.45 16.55
CA ASN A 268 -1.89 31.39 17.42
C ASN A 268 -1.48 29.96 17.02
N ARG A 269 -0.20 29.74 16.67
CA ARG A 269 0.33 28.46 16.17
C ARG A 269 -0.29 27.97 14.85
N LEU A 270 -1.06 28.83 14.17
CA LEU A 270 -1.57 28.60 12.83
C LEU A 270 -0.74 29.41 11.84
N LEU A 271 -0.46 28.78 10.69
CA LEU A 271 0.17 29.43 9.55
C LEU A 271 -0.94 29.87 8.59
N TRP A 272 -1.14 31.17 8.49
CA TRP A 272 -1.99 31.80 7.48
C TRP A 272 -1.15 32.04 6.24
N LEU A 273 -1.66 31.62 5.08
CA LEU A 273 -1.01 31.82 3.80
C LEU A 273 -2.00 32.53 2.87
N ASP A 274 -1.86 33.85 2.77
CA ASP A 274 -2.67 34.67 1.87
C ASP A 274 -2.05 34.59 0.49
N ILE A 275 -2.78 34.05 -0.48
CA ILE A 275 -2.31 33.89 -1.86
C ILE A 275 -3.14 34.74 -2.80
N ALA A 276 -2.51 35.44 -3.74
CA ALA A 276 -3.22 36.03 -4.86
C ALA A 276 -3.66 34.90 -5.81
N VAL A 277 -4.95 34.85 -6.12
CA VAL A 277 -5.55 33.81 -6.98
C VAL A 277 -5.91 34.45 -8.33
N PRO A 278 -5.77 33.76 -9.48
CA PRO A 278 -6.16 34.34 -10.77
C PRO A 278 -7.67 34.61 -10.79
N VAL A 279 -8.09 35.70 -11.45
CA VAL A 279 -9.50 36.16 -11.50
C VAL A 279 -10.44 35.10 -12.07
N GLU A 280 -9.90 34.22 -12.89
CA GLU A 280 -10.57 33.10 -13.56
C GLU A 280 -10.77 31.85 -12.68
N TRP A 281 -10.25 31.84 -11.44
CA TRP A 281 -10.53 30.76 -10.49
C TRP A 281 -11.85 31.02 -9.78
N VAL A 282 -12.87 30.24 -10.13
CA VAL A 282 -14.15 30.22 -9.39
C VAL A 282 -13.98 29.33 -8.16
N ALA A 283 -13.82 29.95 -6.99
CA ALA A 283 -13.85 29.23 -5.72
C ALA A 283 -15.30 28.84 -5.36
N GLN A 284 -15.55 27.56 -5.13
CA GLN A 284 -16.80 27.10 -4.53
C GLN A 284 -16.60 26.84 -3.04
N PRO A 285 -17.61 27.09 -2.19
CA PRO A 285 -17.51 26.79 -0.75
C PRO A 285 -17.33 25.29 -0.51
N GLY A 286 -16.25 24.90 0.18
CA GLY A 286 -15.98 23.50 0.60
C GLY A 286 -14.51 23.10 0.47
#